data_AF-A0A365NYL1-F1
#
_entry.id   AF-A0A365NYL1-F1
#
_cell.length_a   1.000
_cell.length_b   1.000
_cell.length_c   1.000
_cell.angle_alpha   90.00
_cell.angle_beta   90.00
_cell.angle_gamma   90.00
#
_symmetry.space_group_name_H-M   'P 1'
#
loop_
_entity.id
_entity.type
_entity.pdbx_description
1 polymer ?
#
loop_
_entity_poly.entity_id
_entity_poly.type
_entity_poly.pdbx_seq_one_letter_code
_entity_poly.pdbx_strand_id
1 'polypeptide(L)'
;MATIKTETVTKSKTLEKLLLDHLEDFEPSGGGGGDHNLPDFELYAIDYLEFAEKRLNNIEKYKDDIDELINCVAHLKRAVDCQLDTFFHSVGLYKTIQDRNLKFEKKLDFLNGIGVFSSRSLNRLNTLRNKMEHHYEIPKISDIELYYDLVSAFIAVIQGLIFLLGFHREVDFSINIEDNNFGDFQSEYDDKKLEIRIKWNLKKSDKKNELVAKLDELDDFIYFFKVHILLVQLDTFANWKHIYDKIKLTKNDKKNGSH
;
A
#
# COMPACT_ATOMS: atom_id res chain seq x y z
N MET A 1 -39.30 -22.18 -7.14
CA MET A 1 -38.04 -22.25 -7.90
C MET A 1 -37.13 -21.14 -7.40
N ALA A 2 -36.09 -21.50 -6.65
CA ALA A 2 -35.11 -20.52 -6.19
C ALA A 2 -34.24 -20.11 -7.38
N THR A 3 -34.26 -18.83 -7.72
CA THR A 3 -33.42 -18.23 -8.75
C THR A 3 -31.97 -18.31 -8.27
N ILE A 4 -31.20 -19.24 -8.83
CA ILE A 4 -29.75 -19.31 -8.63
C ILE A 4 -29.19 -18.03 -9.27
N LYS A 5 -28.82 -17.05 -8.44
CA LYS A 5 -27.96 -15.95 -8.88
C LYS A 5 -26.61 -16.58 -9.22
N THR A 6 -26.34 -16.78 -10.50
CA THR A 6 -24.97 -16.97 -10.99
C THR A 6 -24.19 -15.72 -10.58
N GLU A 7 -23.35 -15.82 -9.55
CA GLU A 7 -22.39 -14.77 -9.21
C GLU A 7 -21.48 -14.56 -10.43
N THR A 8 -21.53 -13.37 -11.02
CA THR A 8 -20.57 -12.97 -12.05
C THR A 8 -19.17 -13.05 -11.44
N VAL A 9 -18.31 -13.91 -11.98
CA VAL A 9 -16.93 -14.07 -11.49
C VAL A 9 -16.17 -12.78 -11.79
N THR A 10 -15.70 -12.08 -10.75
CA THR A 10 -14.94 -10.83 -10.90
C THR A 10 -13.50 -11.11 -11.37
N LYS A 11 -12.79 -10.07 -11.85
CA LYS A 11 -11.37 -10.18 -12.21
C LYS A 11 -10.55 -10.61 -11.00
N SER A 12 -10.80 -10.00 -9.84
CA SER A 12 -10.17 -10.40 -8.57
C SER A 12 -10.40 -11.87 -8.21
N LYS A 13 -11.63 -12.40 -8.39
CA LYS A 13 -11.92 -13.82 -8.11
C LYS A 13 -11.21 -14.76 -9.09
N THR A 14 -11.07 -14.35 -10.34
CA THR A 14 -10.33 -15.10 -11.35
C THR A 14 -8.84 -15.15 -11.01
N LEU A 15 -8.25 -13.99 -10.66
CA LEU A 15 -6.86 -13.88 -10.26
C LEU A 15 -6.57 -14.64 -8.95
N GLU A 16 -7.42 -14.50 -7.94
CA GLU A 16 -7.33 -15.24 -6.68
C GLU A 16 -7.24 -16.74 -6.94
N LYS A 17 -8.17 -17.27 -7.73
CA LYS A 17 -8.21 -18.70 -8.03
C LYS A 17 -6.92 -19.15 -8.75
N LEU A 18 -6.53 -18.43 -9.80
CA LEU A 18 -5.30 -18.74 -10.56
C LEU A 18 -4.07 -18.82 -9.64
N LEU A 19 -3.92 -17.85 -8.75
CA LEU A 19 -2.78 -17.83 -7.82
C LEU A 19 -2.89 -18.97 -6.81
N LEU A 20 -4.05 -19.18 -6.17
CA LEU A 20 -4.18 -20.26 -5.19
C LEU A 20 -3.96 -21.66 -5.79
N ASP A 21 -4.23 -21.83 -7.09
CA ASP A 21 -4.02 -23.09 -7.81
C ASP A 21 -2.55 -23.35 -8.19
N HIS A 22 -1.70 -22.30 -8.30
CA HIS A 22 -0.35 -22.42 -8.88
C HIS A 22 0.79 -21.71 -8.11
N LEU A 23 0.51 -20.99 -7.03
CA LEU A 23 1.51 -20.15 -6.34
C LEU A 23 2.73 -20.94 -5.82
N GLU A 24 2.54 -22.20 -5.44
CA GLU A 24 3.63 -23.08 -5.00
C GLU A 24 4.62 -23.37 -6.13
N ASP A 25 4.17 -23.31 -7.39
CA ASP A 25 4.94 -23.63 -8.59
C ASP A 25 5.61 -22.41 -9.22
N PHE A 26 5.47 -21.23 -8.60
CA PHE A 26 6.04 -19.99 -9.11
C PHE A 26 7.53 -19.92 -8.79
N GLU A 27 8.35 -19.77 -9.83
CA GLU A 27 9.78 -19.53 -9.73
C GLU A 27 10.10 -18.13 -10.29
N PRO A 28 10.73 -17.24 -9.49
CA PRO A 28 11.20 -15.94 -9.97
C PRO A 28 12.03 -16.06 -11.25
N SER A 29 11.67 -15.30 -12.28
CA SER A 29 12.31 -15.36 -13.60
C SER A 29 12.78 -13.99 -14.13
N GLY A 30 12.39 -12.90 -13.46
CA GLY A 30 12.84 -11.55 -13.79
C GLY A 30 11.83 -10.49 -13.42
N GLY A 31 12.02 -9.31 -13.99
CA GLY A 31 11.14 -8.17 -13.78
C GLY A 31 11.77 -6.89 -14.30
N GLY A 32 11.09 -5.78 -14.02
CA GLY A 32 11.45 -4.46 -14.49
C GLY A 32 11.13 -3.39 -13.47
N GLY A 33 12.03 -2.42 -13.34
CA GLY A 33 11.78 -1.20 -12.58
C GLY A 33 11.31 -0.06 -13.46
N GLY A 34 10.94 1.05 -12.83
CA GLY A 34 10.63 2.30 -13.50
C GLY A 34 11.28 3.48 -12.80
N ASP A 35 11.13 4.67 -13.40
CA ASP A 35 11.56 5.90 -12.76
C ASP A 35 10.74 6.17 -11.49
N HIS A 36 11.39 6.77 -10.50
CA HIS A 36 10.73 7.21 -9.28
C HIS A 36 10.00 8.53 -9.54
N ASN A 37 8.67 8.50 -9.53
CA ASN A 37 7.84 9.71 -9.68
C ASN A 37 7.65 10.43 -8.35
N LEU A 38 8.72 10.98 -7.79
CA LEU A 38 8.65 11.70 -6.52
C LEU A 38 8.16 13.15 -6.74
N PRO A 39 7.42 13.72 -5.77
CA PRO A 39 7.05 15.13 -5.84
C PRO A 39 8.30 16.01 -5.66
N ASP A 40 8.25 17.26 -6.13
CA ASP A 40 9.30 18.26 -5.89
C ASP A 40 8.88 19.17 -4.74
N PHE A 41 8.93 18.65 -3.51
CA PHE A 41 8.62 19.41 -2.31
C PHE A 41 9.86 20.12 -1.76
N GLU A 42 9.67 21.31 -1.20
CA GLU A 42 10.73 21.99 -0.45
C GLU A 42 11.09 21.24 0.86
N LEU A 43 10.09 20.64 1.49
CA LEU A 43 10.23 19.85 2.72
C LEU A 43 9.50 18.52 2.57
N TYR A 44 10.12 17.45 3.02
CA TYR A 44 9.58 16.10 3.05
C TYR A 44 9.19 15.67 4.46
N ALA A 45 8.53 14.52 4.54
CA ALA A 45 8.10 13.94 5.81
C ALA A 45 9.24 13.78 6.83
N ILE A 46 10.44 13.46 6.36
CA ILE A 46 11.62 13.29 7.21
C ILE A 46 12.06 14.61 7.86
N ASP A 47 11.96 15.74 7.15
CA ASP A 47 12.31 17.05 7.70
C ASP A 47 11.37 17.43 8.86
N TYR A 48 10.07 17.21 8.68
CA TYR A 48 9.09 17.40 9.75
C TYR A 48 9.33 16.46 10.93
N LEU A 49 9.70 15.21 10.66
CA LEU A 49 10.05 14.26 11.72
C LEU A 49 11.28 14.72 12.50
N GLU A 50 12.33 15.20 11.83
CA GLU A 50 13.50 15.78 12.49
C GLU A 50 13.16 17.02 13.32
N PHE A 51 12.24 17.88 12.86
CA PHE A 51 11.79 19.03 13.65
C PHE A 51 11.09 18.61 14.94
N ALA A 52 10.36 17.50 14.92
CA ALA A 52 9.75 16.92 16.12
C ALA A 52 10.82 16.28 17.02
N GLU A 53 11.74 15.50 16.44
CA GLU A 53 12.81 14.81 17.16
C GLU A 53 13.73 15.79 17.91
N LYS A 54 14.14 16.89 17.25
CA LYS A 54 14.97 17.93 17.86
C LYS A 54 14.31 18.53 19.11
N ARG A 55 12.98 18.61 19.15
CA ARG A 55 12.23 19.06 20.34
C ARG A 55 12.17 18.01 21.43
N LEU A 56 11.88 16.76 21.06
CA LEU A 56 11.83 15.64 22.00
C LEU A 56 13.19 15.37 22.66
N ASN A 57 14.28 15.45 21.91
CA ASN A 57 15.64 15.32 22.44
C ASN A 57 16.02 16.43 23.43
N ASN A 58 15.25 17.52 23.46
CA ASN A 58 15.42 18.64 24.38
C ASN A 58 14.19 18.82 25.29
N ILE A 59 13.39 17.77 25.51
CA ILE A 59 12.09 17.89 26.17
C ILE A 59 12.18 18.45 27.59
N GLU A 60 13.24 18.14 28.33
CA GLU A 60 13.44 18.68 29.68
C GLU A 60 13.50 20.21 29.72
N LYS A 61 13.91 20.86 28.61
CA LYS A 61 13.93 22.32 28.47
C LYS A 61 12.55 22.88 28.13
N TYR A 62 11.70 22.10 27.46
CA TYR A 62 10.44 22.57 26.86
C TYR A 62 9.20 21.91 27.44
N LYS A 63 9.34 21.05 28.46
CA LYS A 63 8.23 20.28 29.06
C LYS A 63 7.13 21.15 29.67
N ASP A 64 7.49 22.36 30.10
CA ASP A 64 6.57 23.35 30.66
C ASP A 64 6.14 24.40 29.62
N ASP A 65 6.67 24.31 28.39
CA ASP A 65 6.34 25.18 27.26
C ASP A 65 5.26 24.53 26.38
N ILE A 66 4.02 24.98 26.58
CA ILE A 66 2.85 24.44 25.88
C ILE A 66 2.96 24.65 24.37
N ASP A 67 3.54 25.77 23.92
CA ASP A 67 3.66 26.09 22.49
C ASP A 67 4.61 25.11 21.82
N GLU A 68 5.70 24.73 22.47
CA GLU A 68 6.64 23.73 21.96
C GLU A 68 6.04 22.32 21.89
N LEU A 69 5.23 21.93 22.88
CA LEU A 69 4.50 20.65 22.85
C LEU A 69 3.50 20.60 21.69
N ILE A 70 2.73 21.67 21.49
CA ILE A 70 1.78 21.79 20.37
C ILE A 70 2.51 21.77 19.03
N ASN A 71 3.64 22.49 18.92
CA ASN A 71 4.44 22.51 17.70
C ASN A 71 5.01 21.12 17.35
N CYS A 72 5.44 20.34 18.34
CA CYS A 72 5.90 18.97 18.11
C CYS A 72 4.80 18.10 17.46
N VAL A 73 3.58 18.18 17.98
CA VAL A 73 2.41 17.49 17.42
C VAL A 73 2.11 17.96 15.99
N ALA A 74 2.17 19.26 15.73
CA ALA A 74 1.92 19.83 14.42
C ALA A 74 2.94 19.33 13.38
N HIS A 75 4.21 19.19 13.75
CA HIS A 75 5.25 18.61 12.89
C HIS A 75 4.97 17.13 12.60
N LEU A 76 4.65 16.33 13.62
CA LEU A 76 4.28 14.92 13.43
C LEU A 76 3.11 14.73 12.48
N LYS A 77 2.08 15.58 12.58
CA LYS A 77 0.95 15.58 11.64
C LYS A 77 1.41 15.85 10.20
N ARG A 78 2.19 16.92 9.99
CA ARG A 78 2.72 17.28 8.67
C ARG A 78 3.59 16.17 8.09
N ALA A 79 4.34 15.48 8.93
CA ALA A 79 5.16 14.34 8.51
C ALA A 79 4.28 13.22 7.92
N VAL A 80 3.19 12.84 8.59
CA VAL A 80 2.25 11.82 8.08
C VAL A 80 1.56 12.28 6.79
N ASP A 81 1.01 13.49 6.78
CA ASP A 81 0.27 14.03 5.61
C ASP A 81 1.21 14.14 4.38
N CYS A 82 2.42 14.68 4.58
CA CYS A 82 3.43 14.77 3.54
C CYS A 82 3.87 13.39 3.04
N GLN A 83 4.02 12.40 3.92
CA GLN A 83 4.41 11.05 3.51
C GLN A 83 3.33 10.35 2.70
N LEU A 84 2.05 10.55 3.05
CA LEU A 84 0.92 10.07 2.25
C LEU A 84 0.94 10.69 0.87
N ASP A 85 1.08 12.02 0.78
CA ASP A 85 1.12 12.73 -0.49
C ASP A 85 2.31 12.29 -1.36
N THR A 86 3.48 12.08 -0.74
CA THR A 86 4.67 11.51 -1.39
C THR A 86 4.39 10.13 -1.98
N PHE A 87 3.75 9.23 -1.21
CA PHE A 87 3.38 7.90 -1.70
C PHE A 87 2.40 7.96 -2.87
N PHE A 88 1.33 8.75 -2.76
CA PHE A 88 0.37 8.84 -3.84
C PHE A 88 0.95 9.50 -5.09
N HIS A 89 1.93 10.38 -4.94
CA HIS A 89 2.67 10.92 -6.07
C HIS A 89 3.53 9.84 -6.73
N SER A 90 4.26 9.05 -5.93
CA SER A 90 5.13 7.98 -6.44
C SER A 90 4.38 6.90 -7.21
N VAL A 91 3.12 6.63 -6.84
CA VAL A 91 2.26 5.70 -7.56
C VAL A 91 1.33 6.40 -8.57
N GLY A 92 1.51 7.68 -8.89
CA GLY A 92 0.72 8.38 -9.92
C GLY A 92 -0.74 8.71 -9.55
N LEU A 93 -1.16 8.44 -8.30
CA LEU A 93 -2.53 8.67 -7.82
C LEU A 93 -2.76 10.06 -7.19
N TYR A 94 -1.71 10.88 -7.04
CA TYR A 94 -1.80 12.17 -6.36
C TYR A 94 -2.83 13.12 -6.99
N LYS A 95 -2.83 13.23 -8.33
CA LYS A 95 -3.81 14.08 -9.03
C LYS A 95 -5.25 13.62 -8.79
N THR A 96 -5.51 12.31 -8.86
CA THR A 96 -6.83 11.74 -8.54
C THR A 96 -7.28 12.11 -7.12
N ILE A 97 -6.36 12.08 -6.16
CA ILE A 97 -6.64 12.43 -4.76
C ILE A 97 -6.97 13.90 -4.61
N GLN A 98 -6.22 14.79 -5.27
CA GLN A 98 -6.46 16.23 -5.26
C GLN A 98 -7.81 16.56 -5.90
N ASP A 99 -8.07 16.03 -7.10
CA ASP A 99 -9.29 16.30 -7.87
C ASP A 99 -10.55 15.85 -7.11
N ARG A 100 -10.45 14.76 -6.33
CA ARG A 100 -11.55 14.23 -5.51
C ARG A 100 -11.58 14.76 -4.09
N ASN A 101 -10.62 15.60 -3.70
CA ASN A 101 -10.43 16.09 -2.33
C ASN A 101 -10.49 14.94 -1.30
N LEU A 102 -9.76 13.86 -1.57
CA LEU A 102 -9.87 12.63 -0.81
C LEU A 102 -9.40 12.85 0.63
N LYS A 103 -10.28 12.56 1.59
CA LYS A 103 -9.99 12.72 3.02
C LYS A 103 -8.91 11.76 3.49
N PHE A 104 -8.27 12.11 4.59
CA PHE A 104 -7.20 11.31 5.19
C PHE A 104 -7.61 9.86 5.49
N GLU A 105 -8.81 9.65 6.02
CA GLU A 105 -9.30 8.30 6.34
C GLU A 105 -9.36 7.42 5.09
N LYS A 106 -9.78 8.01 3.96
CA LYS A 106 -9.85 7.30 2.67
C LYS A 106 -8.48 7.01 2.08
N LYS A 107 -7.49 7.88 2.32
CA LYS A 107 -6.07 7.60 2.01
C LYS A 107 -5.57 6.40 2.82
N LEU A 108 -5.92 6.31 4.10
CA LEU A 108 -5.59 5.16 4.94
C LEU A 108 -6.34 3.88 4.53
N ASP A 109 -7.62 4.00 4.13
CA ASP A 109 -8.41 2.87 3.63
C ASP A 109 -7.76 2.25 2.37
N PHE A 110 -7.18 3.08 1.49
CA PHE A 110 -6.41 2.59 0.35
C PHE A 110 -5.19 1.77 0.80
N LEU A 111 -4.36 2.32 1.71
CA LEU A 111 -3.18 1.61 2.25
C LEU A 111 -3.54 0.29 2.97
N ASN A 112 -4.67 0.27 3.66
CA ASN A 112 -5.24 -0.94 4.25
C ASN A 112 -5.64 -1.95 3.17
N GLY A 113 -6.31 -1.49 2.12
CA GLY A 113 -6.78 -2.32 1.01
C GLY A 113 -5.64 -2.99 0.25
N ILE A 114 -4.55 -2.25 0.00
CA ILE A 114 -3.36 -2.81 -0.66
C ILE A 114 -2.49 -3.68 0.28
N GLY A 115 -2.90 -3.85 1.55
CA GLY A 115 -2.28 -4.77 2.50
C GLY A 115 -0.98 -4.29 3.14
N VAL A 116 -0.65 -2.99 3.05
CA VAL A 116 0.58 -2.41 3.61
C VAL A 116 0.51 -2.27 5.12
N PHE A 117 -0.64 -1.79 5.62
CA PHE A 117 -0.90 -1.69 7.05
C PHE A 117 -2.13 -2.51 7.44
N SER A 118 -2.08 -3.09 8.64
CA SER A 118 -3.29 -3.67 9.23
C SER A 118 -4.24 -2.56 9.66
N SER A 119 -5.55 -2.82 9.61
CA SER A 119 -6.57 -1.88 10.12
C SER A 119 -6.35 -1.51 11.59
N ARG A 120 -5.75 -2.42 12.39
CA ARG A 120 -5.37 -2.15 13.78
C ARG A 120 -4.30 -1.07 13.88
N SER A 121 -3.26 -1.12 13.05
CA SER A 121 -2.16 -0.14 13.05
C SER A 121 -2.67 1.25 12.64
N LEU A 122 -3.48 1.30 11.59
CA LEU A 122 -4.08 2.55 11.11
C LEU A 122 -5.07 3.15 12.11
N ASN A 123 -5.88 2.32 12.77
CA ASN A 123 -6.78 2.79 13.83
C ASN A 123 -6.01 3.38 15.02
N ARG A 124 -4.86 2.80 15.39
CA ARG A 124 -4.00 3.37 16.44
C ARG A 124 -3.46 4.75 16.04
N LEU A 125 -2.95 4.87 14.80
CA LEU A 125 -2.47 6.14 14.24
C LEU A 125 -3.57 7.20 14.25
N ASN A 126 -4.76 6.84 13.74
CA ASN A 126 -5.89 7.76 13.66
C ASN A 126 -6.41 8.15 15.06
N THR A 127 -6.46 7.21 16.01
CA THR A 127 -6.90 7.50 17.38
C THR A 127 -5.95 8.46 18.08
N LEU A 128 -4.64 8.25 17.98
CA LEU A 128 -3.65 9.17 18.54
C LEU A 128 -3.75 10.53 17.86
N ARG A 129 -3.75 10.58 16.52
CA ARG A 129 -3.92 11.83 15.78
C ARG A 129 -5.17 12.60 16.20
N ASN A 130 -6.32 11.94 16.28
CA ASN A 130 -7.59 12.56 16.71
C ASN A 130 -7.55 13.02 18.17
N LYS A 131 -6.91 12.26 19.05
CA LYS A 131 -6.69 12.67 20.44
C LYS A 131 -5.92 13.98 20.48
N MET A 132 -4.85 14.09 19.71
CA MET A 132 -4.01 15.29 19.66
C MET A 132 -4.67 16.47 18.93
N GLU A 133 -5.61 16.23 18.00
CA GLU A 133 -6.25 17.29 17.19
C GLU A 133 -7.55 17.84 17.79
N HIS A 134 -8.33 17.01 18.48
CA HIS A 134 -9.74 17.31 18.73
C HIS A 134 -10.14 17.36 20.19
N HIS A 135 -9.25 17.01 21.12
CA HIS A 135 -9.59 17.07 22.54
C HIS A 135 -9.28 18.44 23.17
N TYR A 136 -8.65 19.37 22.44
CA TYR A 136 -8.27 20.70 22.93
C TYR A 136 -7.53 20.65 24.29
N GLU A 137 -6.85 19.54 24.54
CA GLU A 137 -6.09 19.27 25.76
C GLU A 137 -4.60 19.48 25.49
N ILE A 138 -3.86 19.85 26.54
CA ILE A 138 -2.40 19.95 26.46
C ILE A 138 -1.83 18.55 26.21
N PRO A 139 -1.07 18.34 25.12
CA PRO A 139 -0.37 17.09 24.85
C PRO A 139 0.48 16.61 26.03
N LYS A 140 0.30 15.35 26.46
CA LYS A 140 1.23 14.74 27.41
C LYS A 140 2.49 14.32 26.65
N ILE A 141 3.66 14.54 27.24
CA ILE A 141 4.95 14.18 26.64
C ILE A 141 4.97 12.70 26.22
N SER A 142 4.50 11.80 27.09
CA SER A 142 4.45 10.36 26.78
C SER A 142 3.51 10.02 25.60
N ASP A 143 2.46 10.82 25.38
CA ASP A 143 1.60 10.65 24.21
C ASP A 143 2.30 11.15 22.93
N ILE A 144 3.10 12.23 23.02
CA ILE A 144 3.90 12.74 21.90
C ILE A 144 5.00 11.76 21.51
N GLU A 145 5.73 11.21 22.48
CA GLU A 145 6.78 10.20 22.24
C GLU A 145 6.19 8.95 21.57
N LEU A 146 5.08 8.43 22.08
CA LEU A 146 4.39 7.31 21.46
C LEU A 146 3.92 7.62 20.03
N TYR A 147 3.43 8.85 19.80
CA TYR A 147 3.03 9.27 18.47
C TYR A 147 4.23 9.42 17.53
N TYR A 148 5.35 9.95 18.00
CA TYR A 148 6.61 10.05 17.25
C TYR A 148 7.09 8.69 16.78
N ASP A 149 7.12 7.68 17.66
CA ASP A 149 7.53 6.32 17.29
C ASP A 149 6.62 5.72 16.20
N LEU A 150 5.31 5.94 16.34
CA LEU A 150 4.33 5.44 15.40
C LEU A 150 4.44 6.13 14.03
N VAL A 151 4.64 7.45 14.01
CA VAL A 151 4.85 8.23 12.78
C VAL A 151 6.18 7.86 12.12
N SER A 152 7.24 7.68 12.89
CA SER A 152 8.55 7.23 12.39
C SER A 152 8.43 5.87 11.70
N ALA A 153 7.78 4.90 12.33
CA ALA A 153 7.54 3.58 11.75
C ALA A 153 6.64 3.65 10.51
N PHE A 154 5.59 4.47 10.53
CA PHE A 154 4.71 4.70 9.39
C PHE A 154 5.50 5.24 8.18
N ILE A 155 6.35 6.25 8.40
CA ILE A 155 7.20 6.84 7.38
C ILE A 155 8.15 5.82 6.78
N ALA A 156 8.87 5.08 7.64
CA ALA A 156 9.82 4.07 7.19
C ALA A 156 9.16 2.97 6.33
N VAL A 157 7.99 2.48 6.73
CA VAL A 157 7.23 1.46 5.98
C VAL A 157 6.80 2.00 4.62
N ILE A 158 6.28 3.23 4.55
CA ILE A 158 5.86 3.81 3.27
C ILE A 158 7.08 4.08 2.37
N GLN A 159 8.18 4.59 2.90
CA GLN A 159 9.40 4.80 2.10
C GLN A 159 9.93 3.48 1.53
N GLY A 160 9.95 2.42 2.33
CA GLY A 160 10.31 1.07 1.88
C GLY A 160 9.37 0.59 0.76
N LEU A 161 8.08 0.86 0.87
CA LEU A 161 7.11 0.54 -0.18
C LEU A 161 7.34 1.34 -1.48
N ILE A 162 7.63 2.63 -1.37
CA ILE A 162 7.94 3.49 -2.52
C ILE A 162 9.17 2.94 -3.25
N PHE A 163 10.22 2.61 -2.50
CA PHE A 163 11.43 2.00 -3.05
C PHE A 163 11.11 0.67 -3.74
N LEU A 164 10.37 -0.22 -3.07
CA LEU A 164 9.97 -1.52 -3.61
C LEU A 164 9.22 -1.37 -4.96
N LEU A 165 8.22 -0.49 -5.01
CA LEU A 165 7.43 -0.28 -6.22
C LEU A 165 8.21 0.44 -7.34
N GLY A 166 9.23 1.23 -6.99
CA GLY A 166 10.13 1.84 -7.97
C GLY A 166 10.92 0.78 -8.76
N PHE A 167 11.49 -0.20 -8.05
CA PHE A 167 12.34 -1.23 -8.66
C PHE A 167 11.58 -2.44 -9.22
N HIS A 168 10.34 -2.65 -8.81
CA HIS A 168 9.54 -3.80 -9.20
C HIS A 168 8.18 -3.36 -9.76
N ARG A 169 8.21 -2.62 -10.87
CA ARG A 169 6.99 -2.30 -11.64
C ARG A 169 6.48 -3.53 -12.38
N GLU A 170 7.39 -4.41 -12.76
CA GLU A 170 7.12 -5.69 -13.39
C GLU A 170 7.79 -6.79 -12.58
N VAL A 171 7.07 -7.87 -12.35
CA VAL A 171 7.61 -9.13 -11.81
C VAL A 171 7.15 -10.29 -12.66
N ASP A 172 8.10 -11.14 -13.02
CA ASP A 172 7.93 -12.26 -13.93
C ASP A 172 8.27 -13.57 -13.22
N PHE A 173 7.41 -14.56 -13.37
CA PHE A 173 7.59 -15.90 -12.84
C PHE A 173 7.47 -16.93 -13.97
N SER A 174 8.32 -17.94 -13.93
CA SER A 174 8.01 -19.21 -14.60
C SER A 174 7.11 -20.03 -13.69
N ILE A 175 6.10 -20.67 -14.28
CA ILE A 175 5.24 -21.62 -13.56
C ILE A 175 5.69 -23.03 -13.93
N ASN A 176 6.14 -23.81 -12.96
CA ASN A 176 6.53 -25.19 -13.18
C ASN A 176 5.27 -26.07 -13.32
N ILE A 177 4.99 -26.55 -14.53
CA ILE A 177 3.90 -27.47 -14.81
C ILE A 177 4.46 -28.87 -15.05
N GLU A 178 3.69 -29.89 -14.69
CA GLU A 178 4.04 -31.31 -14.87
C GLU A 178 4.70 -31.60 -16.24
N ASP A 179 5.70 -32.49 -16.23
CA ASP A 179 6.47 -32.97 -17.38
C ASP A 179 7.33 -31.93 -18.13
N ASN A 180 8.14 -31.13 -17.42
CA ASN A 180 9.03 -30.11 -18.00
C ASN A 180 8.32 -29.08 -18.88
N ASN A 181 7.02 -28.86 -18.64
CA ASN A 181 6.27 -27.79 -19.27
C ASN A 181 6.36 -26.56 -18.38
N PHE A 182 6.67 -25.42 -18.98
CA PHE A 182 6.72 -24.16 -18.25
C PHE A 182 5.64 -23.22 -18.75
N GLY A 183 4.92 -22.63 -17.81
CA GLY A 183 4.09 -21.47 -18.02
C GLY A 183 4.86 -20.19 -17.71
N ASP A 184 4.27 -19.06 -18.06
CA ASP A 184 4.79 -17.74 -17.68
C ASP A 184 3.67 -16.99 -16.94
N PHE A 185 4.05 -16.20 -15.94
CA PHE A 185 3.18 -15.27 -15.23
C PHE A 185 3.89 -13.92 -15.10
N GLN A 186 3.19 -12.84 -15.40
CA GLN A 186 3.68 -11.48 -15.23
C GLN A 186 2.65 -10.65 -14.49
N SER A 187 3.13 -9.84 -13.54
CA SER A 187 2.37 -8.73 -12.95
C SER A 187 3.08 -7.42 -13.23
N GLU A 188 2.34 -6.45 -13.77
CA GLU A 188 2.85 -5.15 -14.22
C GLU A 188 1.99 -4.01 -13.67
N TYR A 189 2.62 -3.02 -13.04
CA TYR A 189 1.98 -1.77 -12.61
C TYR A 189 2.39 -0.58 -13.50
N ASP A 190 1.41 0.02 -14.18
CA ASP A 190 1.56 1.19 -15.05
C ASP A 190 0.96 2.42 -14.37
N ASP A 191 1.80 3.27 -13.76
CA ASP A 191 1.36 4.48 -13.04
C ASP A 191 0.91 5.62 -13.95
N LYS A 192 1.29 5.61 -15.22
CA LYS A 192 0.81 6.60 -16.20
C LYS A 192 -0.61 6.30 -16.64
N LYS A 193 -0.94 5.02 -16.82
CA LYS A 193 -2.30 4.57 -17.16
C LYS A 193 -3.17 4.28 -15.94
N LEU A 194 -2.57 4.18 -14.75
CA LEU A 194 -3.24 3.80 -13.50
C LEU A 194 -3.98 2.47 -13.65
N GLU A 195 -3.24 1.48 -14.13
CA GLU A 195 -3.74 0.12 -14.30
C GLU A 195 -2.70 -0.93 -13.91
N ILE A 196 -3.19 -2.09 -13.49
CA ILE A 196 -2.37 -3.27 -13.18
C ILE A 196 -2.76 -4.37 -14.15
N ARG A 197 -1.76 -4.89 -14.85
CA ARG A 197 -1.90 -5.96 -15.84
C ARG A 197 -1.34 -7.25 -15.27
N ILE A 198 -2.14 -8.31 -15.37
CA ILE A 198 -1.71 -9.68 -15.10
C ILE A 198 -1.78 -10.45 -16.40
N LYS A 199 -0.66 -11.02 -16.83
CA LYS A 199 -0.58 -11.84 -18.04
C LYS A 199 -0.08 -13.23 -17.65
N TRP A 200 -0.68 -14.28 -18.21
CA TRP A 200 -0.21 -15.63 -17.94
C TRP A 200 -0.54 -16.62 -19.05
N ASN A 201 0.21 -17.70 -19.08
CA ASN A 201 -0.04 -18.89 -19.88
C ASN A 201 0.47 -20.08 -19.07
N LEU A 202 -0.31 -21.16 -18.99
CA LEU A 202 0.11 -22.35 -18.24
C LEU A 202 1.09 -23.21 -19.04
N LYS A 203 1.13 -23.06 -20.36
CA LYS A 203 2.18 -23.63 -21.21
C LYS A 203 2.74 -22.56 -22.12
N LYS A 204 4.05 -22.59 -22.37
CA LYS A 204 4.74 -21.60 -23.22
C LYS A 204 4.16 -21.49 -24.64
N SER A 205 3.59 -22.58 -25.14
CA SER A 205 2.93 -22.64 -26.46
C SER A 205 1.52 -22.06 -26.47
N ASP A 206 0.90 -21.85 -25.31
CA ASP A 206 -0.48 -21.44 -25.21
C ASP A 206 -0.66 -19.95 -25.50
N LYS A 207 -1.87 -19.58 -25.89
CA LYS A 207 -2.26 -18.17 -25.98
C LYS A 207 -2.18 -17.54 -24.59
N LYS A 208 -1.48 -16.40 -24.50
CA LYS A 208 -1.46 -15.59 -23.27
C LYS A 208 -2.85 -15.08 -22.92
N ASN A 209 -3.25 -15.32 -21.68
CA ASN A 209 -4.40 -14.71 -21.04
C ASN A 209 -3.98 -13.39 -20.41
N GLU A 210 -4.94 -12.48 -20.24
CA GLU A 210 -4.71 -11.16 -19.67
C GLU A 210 -5.91 -10.72 -18.82
N LEU A 211 -5.61 -10.14 -17.66
CA LEU A 211 -6.53 -9.36 -16.85
C LEU A 211 -5.94 -7.97 -16.64
N VAL A 212 -6.76 -6.94 -16.77
CA VAL A 212 -6.38 -5.55 -16.52
C VAL A 212 -7.35 -4.97 -15.52
N ALA A 213 -6.86 -4.45 -14.40
CA ALA A 213 -7.64 -3.70 -13.43
C ALA A 213 -7.27 -2.22 -13.51
N LYS A 214 -8.26 -1.38 -13.79
CA LYS A 214 -8.10 0.08 -13.94
C LYS A 214 -8.65 0.80 -12.72
N LEU A 215 -8.21 2.04 -12.50
CA LEU A 215 -8.64 2.85 -11.35
C LEU A 215 -10.17 3.07 -11.25
N ASP A 216 -10.90 3.07 -12.37
CA ASP A 216 -12.37 3.14 -12.38
C ASP A 216 -13.05 1.84 -11.88
N GLU A 217 -12.31 0.74 -11.83
CA GLU A 217 -12.66 -0.55 -11.23
C GLU A 217 -12.00 -0.67 -9.84
N LEU A 218 -12.23 0.32 -8.97
CA LEU A 218 -11.46 0.54 -7.73
C LEU A 218 -11.21 -0.71 -6.86
N ASP A 219 -12.22 -1.56 -6.67
CA ASP A 219 -12.08 -2.77 -5.86
C ASP A 219 -11.12 -3.79 -6.53
N ASP A 220 -11.23 -4.00 -7.84
CA ASP A 220 -10.30 -4.83 -8.60
C ASP A 220 -8.90 -4.19 -8.64
N PHE A 221 -8.81 -2.86 -8.80
CA PHE A 221 -7.54 -2.15 -8.80
C PHE A 221 -6.78 -2.31 -7.48
N ILE A 222 -7.46 -2.07 -6.34
CA ILE A 222 -6.86 -2.21 -5.01
C ILE A 222 -6.40 -3.66 -4.78
N TYR A 223 -7.22 -4.64 -5.16
CA TYR A 223 -6.85 -6.05 -5.00
C TYR A 223 -5.67 -6.44 -5.90
N PHE A 224 -5.65 -6.01 -7.15
CA PHE A 224 -4.53 -6.26 -8.06
C PHE A 224 -3.25 -5.59 -7.54
N PHE A 225 -3.35 -4.41 -6.93
CA PHE A 225 -2.21 -3.70 -6.32
C PHE A 225 -1.65 -4.47 -5.14
N LYS A 226 -2.55 -4.94 -4.25
CA LYS A 226 -2.19 -5.84 -3.15
C LYS A 226 -1.45 -7.08 -3.67
N VAL A 227 -2.01 -7.75 -4.68
CA VAL A 227 -1.41 -8.95 -5.29
C VAL A 227 -0.04 -8.63 -5.87
N HIS A 228 0.11 -7.52 -6.60
CA HIS A 228 1.39 -7.09 -7.14
C HIS A 228 2.43 -6.94 -6.04
N ILE A 229 2.14 -6.21 -4.96
CA ILE A 229 3.04 -6.07 -3.79
C ILE A 229 3.40 -7.44 -3.20
N LEU A 230 2.44 -8.34 -3.06
CA LEU A 230 2.68 -9.69 -2.52
C LEU A 230 3.58 -10.53 -3.44
N LEU A 231 3.44 -10.39 -4.76
CA LEU A 231 4.29 -11.06 -5.73
C LEU A 231 5.70 -10.49 -5.72
N VAL A 232 5.87 -9.17 -5.57
CA VAL A 232 7.21 -8.59 -5.34
C VAL A 232 7.85 -9.15 -4.06
N GLN A 233 7.06 -9.35 -3.00
CA GLN A 233 7.57 -10.01 -1.79
C GLN A 233 7.99 -11.46 -2.06
N LEU A 234 7.21 -12.21 -2.84
CA LEU A 234 7.54 -13.59 -3.24
C LEU A 234 8.83 -13.67 -4.06
N ASP A 235 9.05 -12.71 -4.96
CA ASP A 235 10.26 -12.57 -5.78
C ASP A 235 11.52 -12.32 -4.93
N THR A 236 11.37 -11.68 -3.77
CA THR A 236 12.50 -11.14 -3.00
C THR A 236 12.82 -11.90 -1.71
N PHE A 237 11.88 -12.01 -0.76
CA PHE A 237 12.18 -12.49 0.60
C PHE A 237 11.06 -13.30 1.26
N ALA A 238 9.87 -13.38 0.68
CA ALA A 238 8.76 -14.16 1.21
C ALA A 238 8.66 -15.53 0.53
N ASN A 239 8.13 -16.51 1.26
CA ASN A 239 7.77 -17.81 0.69
C ASN A 239 6.29 -17.84 0.29
N TRP A 240 5.92 -18.75 -0.61
CA TRP A 240 4.55 -18.89 -1.11
C TRP A 240 3.54 -19.15 0.02
N LYS A 241 3.91 -19.89 1.08
CA LYS A 241 3.02 -20.19 2.23
C LYS A 241 2.59 -18.92 2.95
N HIS A 242 3.52 -17.97 3.12
CA HIS A 242 3.23 -16.67 3.73
C HIS A 242 2.26 -15.84 2.89
N ILE A 243 2.38 -15.94 1.57
CA ILE A 243 1.60 -15.17 0.60
C ILE A 243 0.20 -15.78 0.39
N TYR A 244 0.08 -17.11 0.43
CA TYR A 244 -1.14 -17.86 0.16
C TYR A 244 -2.36 -17.33 0.93
N ASP A 245 -2.22 -17.12 2.24
CA ASP A 245 -3.32 -16.62 3.07
C ASP A 245 -3.63 -15.14 2.83
N LYS A 246 -2.66 -14.35 2.37
CA LYS A 246 -2.83 -12.92 2.09
C LYS A 246 -3.50 -12.64 0.74
N ILE A 247 -3.39 -13.55 -0.22
CA ILE A 247 -4.05 -13.47 -1.53
C ILE A 247 -5.56 -13.65 -1.41
N LYS A 248 -6.03 -14.42 -0.43
CA LYS A 248 -7.46 -14.70 -0.26
C LYS A 248 -8.26 -13.40 -0.13
N LEU A 249 -9.35 -13.30 -0.90
CA LEU A 249 -10.27 -12.17 -0.84
C LEU A 249 -11.00 -12.16 0.51
N THR A 250 -10.76 -11.10 1.28
CA THR A 250 -11.38 -10.84 2.57
C THR A 250 -12.58 -9.90 2.42
N LYS A 251 -13.36 -9.74 3.50
CA LYS A 251 -14.46 -8.74 3.54
C LYS A 251 -13.97 -7.30 3.36
N ASN A 252 -12.69 -7.01 3.61
CA ASN A 252 -12.11 -5.68 3.41
C ASN A 252 -11.90 -5.37 1.92
N ASP A 253 -11.69 -6.40 1.10
CA ASP A 253 -11.52 -6.26 -0.36
C ASP A 253 -12.86 -6.02 -1.10
N LYS A 254 -13.99 -5.98 -0.39
CA LYS A 254 -15.36 -5.83 -0.94
C LYS A 254 -16.09 -4.55 -0.50
N LYS A 255 -15.44 -3.65 0.26
CA LYS A 255 -16.11 -2.54 0.95
C LYS A 255 -15.79 -1.14 0.43
N ASN A 256 -14.91 -0.98 -0.57
CA ASN A 256 -14.43 0.35 -0.94
C ASN A 256 -15.20 0.98 -2.12
N GLY A 257 -16.14 0.25 -2.72
CA GLY A 257 -17.02 0.72 -3.80
C GLY A 257 -18.32 1.46 -3.40
N SER A 258 -18.37 2.15 -2.26
CA SER A 258 -19.53 3.03 -1.94
C SER A 258 -19.10 4.48 -1.75
N HIS A 259 -19.24 5.21 -2.87
CA HIS A 259 -19.31 6.67 -3.10
C HIS A 259 -18.21 7.57 -2.51
#